data_AF-A0A355CF05-F1
#
_entry.id   AF-A0A355CF05-F1
#
_cell.length_a   1.000
_cell.length_b   1.000
_cell.length_c   1.000
_cell.angle_alpha   90.00
_cell.angle_beta   90.00
_cell.angle_gamma   90.00
#
_symmetry.space_group_name_H-M   'P 1'
#
loop_
_entity.id
_entity.type
_entity.pdbx_description
1 polymer ?
#
loop_
_entity_poly.entity_id
_entity_poly.type
_entity_poly.pdbx_seq_one_letter_code
_entity_poly.pdbx_strand_id
1 'polypeptide(L)'
;ATVTEPSPTVAERSSTVAERSRSAKRQKNTPEETAAPSVQQRKDCLCELGRELRQGRQIRGLSLQQLHDQTLVPLHHLESIENGEIEKLPQDIYLRGFIRRIGDALGLDGHAMADALPKPEPSQIVNPYLSVSDSSSTDGFQMHPVHLYLGYTALMAGAVGGLAWLSQQPVVPGAQAVPQTQVKPPSVAPAQKRQESAPKPGLKKSISHGGMVMGADMAPPEVIFG
;
A
#
# COMPACT_ATOMS: atom_id res chain seq x y z
N ALA A 1 8.26 14.53 100.43
CA ALA A 1 9.58 14.98 100.92
C ALA A 1 10.65 14.19 100.20
N THR A 2 11.77 14.84 99.87
CA THR A 2 13.07 14.30 99.39
C THR A 2 13.06 13.68 97.98
N VAL A 3 13.34 14.42 96.90
CA VAL A 3 14.65 14.92 96.38
C VAL A 3 15.66 13.79 96.16
N THR A 4 16.12 13.59 94.90
CA THR A 4 17.51 13.34 94.47
C THR A 4 17.56 13.22 92.93
N GLU A 5 18.00 14.29 92.25
CA GLU A 5 18.87 14.24 91.05
C GLU A 5 20.30 13.83 91.50
N PRO A 6 21.31 13.46 90.66
CA PRO A 6 21.59 14.00 89.30
C PRO A 6 22.33 13.06 88.29
N SER A 7 22.62 13.63 87.10
CA SER A 7 23.94 13.57 86.42
C SER A 7 24.24 12.46 85.35
N PRO A 8 25.28 12.61 84.49
CA PRO A 8 25.14 13.18 83.14
C PRO A 8 25.92 12.38 82.05
N THR A 9 26.09 12.99 80.86
CA THR A 9 27.20 12.76 79.89
C THR A 9 26.94 11.68 78.83
N VAL A 10 26.91 12.07 77.55
CA VAL A 10 28.03 11.93 76.61
C VAL A 10 27.64 12.67 75.32
N ALA A 11 28.45 13.66 74.99
CA ALA A 11 28.54 14.21 73.65
C ALA A 11 29.34 13.24 72.78
N GLU A 12 28.85 12.93 71.58
CA GLU A 12 29.73 12.49 70.51
C GLU A 12 29.42 13.22 69.21
N ARG A 13 30.51 13.56 68.55
CA ARG A 13 30.68 14.45 67.41
C ARG A 13 30.91 13.59 66.16
N SER A 14 30.71 14.22 65.00
CA SER A 14 31.28 13.81 63.70
C SER A 14 30.55 12.63 63.04
N SER A 15 30.32 12.57 61.74
CA SER A 15 30.90 13.29 60.61
C SER A 15 30.10 12.93 59.35
N THR A 16 30.03 13.90 58.44
CA THR A 16 30.05 13.71 56.98
C THR A 16 29.03 12.74 56.35
N VAL A 17 27.95 13.30 55.83
CA VAL A 17 27.34 12.81 54.58
C VAL A 17 27.32 13.98 53.60
N ALA A 18 28.45 14.13 52.91
CA ALA A 18 28.41 14.65 51.55
C ALA A 18 27.61 13.63 50.72
N GLU A 19 26.59 14.11 50.01
CA GLU A 19 26.37 13.87 48.57
C GLU A 19 24.93 14.27 48.21
N ARG A 20 24.70 15.59 48.16
CA ARG A 20 23.46 16.15 47.58
C ARG A 20 23.66 16.30 46.07
N SER A 21 23.64 15.19 45.38
CA SER A 21 23.64 15.13 43.91
C SER A 21 22.23 14.83 43.42
N ARG A 22 21.29 15.76 43.64
CA ARG A 22 19.99 15.74 42.94
C ARG A 22 20.20 16.27 41.53
N SER A 23 20.76 15.43 40.66
CA SER A 23 20.74 15.68 39.23
C SER A 23 19.43 15.15 38.67
N ALA A 24 18.57 16.10 38.31
CA ALA A 24 17.29 15.90 37.66
C ALA A 24 17.48 15.17 36.32
N LYS A 25 17.40 13.84 36.34
CA LYS A 25 17.19 13.06 35.12
C LYS A 25 15.69 12.98 34.89
N ARG A 26 15.18 14.04 34.26
CA ARG A 26 13.84 14.15 33.67
C ARG A 26 13.54 12.85 32.90
N GLN A 27 12.78 11.97 33.54
CA GLN A 27 12.24 10.76 32.93
C GLN A 27 11.45 11.20 31.70
N LYS A 28 11.95 10.80 30.54
CA LYS A 28 11.20 10.82 29.29
C LYS A 28 10.17 9.73 29.44
N ASN A 29 9.00 10.09 29.96
CA ASN A 29 7.86 9.18 30.08
C ASN A 29 7.55 8.66 28.67
N THR A 30 7.77 7.35 28.52
CA THR A 30 7.47 6.60 27.31
C THR A 30 5.96 6.37 27.28
N PRO A 31 5.27 6.51 26.14
CA PRO A 31 3.81 6.31 26.05
C PRO A 31 3.30 4.87 26.34
N GLU A 32 4.15 3.94 26.77
CA GLU A 32 3.86 2.51 26.78
C GLU A 32 3.11 1.99 28.01
N GLU A 33 3.01 2.77 29.10
CA GLU A 33 2.47 2.25 30.37
C GLU A 33 0.94 2.09 30.38
N THR A 34 0.20 2.77 29.49
CA THR A 34 -1.27 2.66 29.41
C THR A 34 -1.75 1.61 28.40
N ALA A 35 -0.89 1.13 27.49
CA ALA A 35 -1.26 0.16 26.46
C ALA A 35 -1.08 -1.31 26.89
N ALA A 36 -0.18 -1.59 27.83
CA ALA A 36 0.10 -2.94 28.31
C ALA A 36 -1.10 -3.67 28.96
N PRO A 37 -1.93 -3.04 29.83
CA PRO A 37 -3.00 -3.76 30.51
C PRO A 37 -4.17 -4.14 29.59
N SER A 38 -4.51 -3.31 28.58
CA SER A 38 -5.63 -3.60 27.68
C SER A 38 -5.31 -4.71 26.68
N VAL A 39 -4.06 -4.78 26.21
CA VAL A 39 -3.57 -5.89 25.37
C VAL A 39 -3.55 -7.20 26.15
N GLN A 40 -3.08 -7.18 27.39
CA GLN A 40 -3.04 -8.37 28.25
C GLN A 40 -4.47 -8.86 28.56
N GLN A 41 -5.38 -7.97 28.94
CA GLN A 41 -6.78 -8.31 29.19
C GLN A 41 -7.45 -8.95 27.96
N ARG A 42 -7.19 -8.42 26.77
CA ARG A 42 -7.72 -8.98 25.52
C ARG A 42 -7.17 -10.38 25.26
N LYS A 43 -5.87 -10.60 25.48
CA LYS A 43 -5.23 -11.91 25.36
C LYS A 43 -5.84 -12.92 26.33
N ASP A 44 -6.00 -12.54 27.59
CA ASP A 44 -6.57 -13.42 28.62
C ASP A 44 -8.03 -13.80 28.30
N CYS A 45 -8.84 -12.83 27.85
CA CYS A 45 -10.20 -13.09 27.39
C CYS A 45 -10.24 -14.04 26.19
N LEU A 46 -9.35 -13.85 25.21
CA LEU A 46 -9.25 -14.72 24.06
C LEU A 46 -8.84 -16.16 24.43
N CYS A 47 -7.89 -16.33 25.37
CA CYS A 47 -7.51 -17.66 25.86
C CYS A 47 -8.68 -18.39 26.53
N GLU A 48 -9.49 -17.67 27.31
CA GLU A 48 -10.68 -18.23 27.96
C GLU A 48 -11.72 -18.68 26.93
N LEU A 49 -12.04 -17.81 25.96
CA LEU A 49 -12.95 -18.13 24.86
C LEU A 49 -12.44 -19.31 24.03
N GLY A 50 -11.14 -19.33 23.70
CA GLY A 50 -10.50 -20.42 22.97
C GLY A 50 -10.65 -21.76 23.67
N ARG A 51 -10.46 -21.78 24.99
CA ARG A 51 -10.66 -22.97 25.83
C ARG A 51 -12.11 -23.45 25.78
N GLU A 52 -13.07 -22.54 25.92
CA GLU A 52 -14.50 -22.87 25.86
C GLU A 52 -14.90 -23.46 24.50
N LEU A 53 -14.45 -22.86 23.40
CA LEU A 53 -14.67 -23.38 22.04
C LEU A 53 -14.05 -24.78 21.87
N ARG A 54 -12.80 -24.96 22.33
CA ARG A 54 -12.12 -26.26 22.29
C ARG A 54 -12.88 -27.33 23.09
N GLN A 55 -13.36 -26.99 24.28
CA GLN A 55 -14.17 -27.89 25.09
C GLN A 55 -15.49 -28.24 24.38
N GLY A 56 -16.20 -27.25 23.84
CA GLY A 56 -17.43 -27.45 23.08
C GLY A 56 -17.21 -28.38 21.87
N ARG A 57 -16.08 -28.23 21.16
CA ARG A 57 -15.69 -29.10 20.06
C ARG A 57 -15.42 -30.53 20.54
N GLN A 58 -14.66 -30.69 21.61
CA GLN A 58 -14.30 -32.01 22.16
C GLN A 58 -15.53 -32.77 22.69
N ILE A 59 -16.46 -32.08 23.36
CA ILE A 59 -17.73 -32.68 23.83
C ILE A 59 -18.55 -33.23 22.66
N ARG A 60 -18.53 -32.55 21.51
CA ARG A 60 -19.20 -32.99 20.28
C ARG A 60 -18.42 -34.04 19.50
N GLY A 61 -17.21 -34.40 19.92
CA GLY A 61 -16.35 -35.38 19.24
C GLY A 61 -15.86 -34.92 17.86
N LEU A 62 -15.85 -33.61 17.60
CA LEU A 62 -15.46 -33.07 16.30
C LEU A 62 -13.93 -32.90 16.19
N SER A 63 -13.34 -33.31 15.07
CA SER A 63 -11.97 -32.94 14.73
C SER A 63 -11.90 -31.49 14.26
N LEU A 64 -10.70 -30.88 14.28
CA LEU A 64 -10.50 -29.55 13.71
C LEU A 64 -10.86 -29.51 12.21
N GLN A 65 -10.61 -30.59 11.48
CA GLN A 65 -10.96 -30.71 10.07
C GLN A 65 -12.48 -30.72 9.86
N GLN A 66 -13.23 -31.47 10.67
CA GLN A 66 -14.68 -31.47 10.59
C GLN A 66 -15.29 -30.10 10.93
N LEU A 67 -14.70 -29.41 11.91
CA LEU A 67 -15.13 -28.06 12.27
C LEU A 67 -14.80 -27.05 11.16
N HIS A 68 -13.67 -27.20 10.49
CA HIS A 68 -13.31 -26.45 9.29
C HIS A 68 -14.34 -26.66 8.17
N ASP A 69 -14.69 -27.91 7.88
CA ASP A 69 -15.65 -28.25 6.82
C ASP A 69 -17.05 -27.65 7.09
N GLN A 70 -17.43 -27.53 8.37
CA GLN A 70 -18.72 -26.95 8.77
C GLN A 70 -18.73 -25.41 8.76
N THR A 71 -17.64 -24.78 9.21
CA THR A 71 -17.60 -23.31 9.46
C THR A 71 -16.89 -22.52 8.37
N LEU A 72 -16.13 -23.22 7.53
CA LEU A 72 -15.19 -22.67 6.53
C LEU A 72 -14.11 -21.77 7.13
N VAL A 73 -13.88 -21.85 8.44
CA VAL A 73 -12.79 -21.14 9.11
C VAL A 73 -11.49 -21.92 8.88
N PRO A 74 -10.43 -21.32 8.32
CA PRO A 74 -9.17 -22.02 8.05
C PRO A 74 -8.60 -22.73 9.28
N LEU A 75 -8.04 -23.93 9.08
CA LEU A 75 -7.49 -24.77 10.15
C LEU A 75 -6.50 -24.04 11.06
N HIS A 76 -5.59 -23.26 10.48
CA HIS A 76 -4.59 -22.50 11.24
C HIS A 76 -5.24 -21.47 12.17
N HIS A 77 -6.35 -20.84 11.76
CA HIS A 77 -7.07 -19.91 12.61
C HIS A 77 -7.90 -20.63 13.67
N LEU A 78 -8.50 -21.79 13.36
CA LEU A 78 -9.17 -22.61 14.38
C LEU A 78 -8.19 -22.99 15.51
N GLU A 79 -7.00 -23.46 15.15
CA GLU A 79 -5.95 -23.81 16.11
C GLU A 79 -5.51 -22.60 16.94
N SER A 80 -5.21 -21.47 16.29
CA SER A 80 -4.80 -20.26 17.00
C SER A 80 -5.90 -19.67 17.88
N ILE A 81 -7.17 -19.78 17.48
CA ILE A 81 -8.32 -19.36 18.30
C ILE A 81 -8.46 -20.29 19.52
N GLU A 82 -8.44 -21.61 19.34
CA GLU A 82 -8.53 -22.58 20.45
C GLU A 82 -7.36 -22.48 21.44
N ASN A 83 -6.18 -22.05 20.96
CA ASN A 83 -4.98 -21.88 21.79
C ASN A 83 -4.80 -20.45 22.33
N GLY A 84 -5.65 -19.49 21.96
CA GLY A 84 -5.54 -18.09 22.38
C GLY A 84 -4.30 -17.34 21.85
N GLU A 85 -3.80 -17.74 20.67
CA GLU A 85 -2.58 -17.20 20.07
C GLU A 85 -2.84 -15.89 19.32
N ILE A 86 -2.96 -14.78 20.07
CA ILE A 86 -3.34 -13.47 19.51
C ILE A 86 -2.48 -13.01 18.31
N GLU A 87 -1.19 -13.36 18.29
CA GLU A 87 -0.22 -12.97 17.26
C GLU A 87 -0.47 -13.63 15.89
N LYS A 88 -1.16 -14.77 15.86
CA LYS A 88 -1.46 -15.52 14.62
C LYS A 88 -2.88 -15.29 14.12
N LEU A 89 -3.62 -14.40 14.76
CA LEU A 89 -5.00 -14.10 14.42
C LEU A 89 -5.10 -13.07 13.28
N PRO A 90 -6.18 -13.13 12.49
CA PRO A 90 -6.46 -12.11 11.49
C PRO A 90 -6.90 -10.81 12.16
N GLN A 91 -7.25 -9.81 11.35
CA GLN A 91 -7.86 -8.57 11.85
C GLN A 91 -9.13 -8.85 12.68
N ASP A 92 -9.39 -8.01 13.68
CA ASP A 92 -10.45 -8.20 14.68
C ASP A 92 -11.84 -8.45 14.07
N ILE A 93 -12.14 -7.81 12.94
CA ILE A 93 -13.40 -7.99 12.20
C ILE A 93 -13.59 -9.46 11.78
N TYR A 94 -12.53 -10.09 11.25
CA TYR A 94 -12.58 -11.50 10.86
C TYR A 94 -12.61 -12.41 12.07
N LEU A 95 -11.81 -12.11 13.09
CA LEU A 95 -11.75 -12.88 14.33
C LEU A 95 -13.14 -13.00 14.99
N ARG A 96 -13.86 -11.88 15.16
CA ARG A 96 -15.22 -11.89 15.72
C ARG A 96 -16.18 -12.71 14.87
N GLY A 97 -16.07 -12.60 13.55
CA GLY A 97 -16.84 -13.43 12.61
C GLY A 97 -16.55 -14.92 12.75
N PHE A 98 -15.29 -15.30 13.00
CA PHE A 98 -14.90 -16.68 13.23
C PHE A 98 -15.42 -17.20 14.58
N ILE A 99 -15.22 -16.46 15.67
CA ILE A 99 -15.72 -16.83 17.01
C ILE A 99 -17.23 -17.07 16.95
N ARG A 100 -17.98 -16.19 16.28
CA ARG A 100 -19.42 -16.35 16.08
C ARG A 100 -19.76 -17.65 15.34
N ARG A 101 -19.18 -17.88 14.15
CA ARG A 101 -19.47 -19.09 13.36
C ARG A 101 -19.10 -20.38 14.10
N ILE A 102 -17.98 -20.38 14.81
CA ILE A 102 -17.54 -21.55 15.57
C ILE A 102 -18.48 -21.79 16.75
N GLY A 103 -18.81 -20.76 17.53
CA GLY A 103 -19.76 -20.85 18.63
C GLY A 103 -21.12 -21.37 18.16
N ASP A 104 -21.66 -20.78 17.09
CA ASP A 104 -22.94 -21.18 16.50
C ASP A 104 -22.92 -22.65 16.03
N ALA A 105 -21.85 -23.09 15.35
CA ALA A 105 -21.68 -24.48 14.92
C ALA A 105 -21.55 -25.46 16.10
N LEU A 106 -20.96 -25.02 17.21
CA LEU A 106 -20.86 -25.75 18.46
C LEU A 106 -22.10 -25.58 19.35
N GLY A 107 -23.18 -24.96 18.86
CA GLY A 107 -24.42 -24.70 19.60
C GLY A 107 -24.23 -23.92 20.89
N LEU A 108 -23.18 -23.09 20.93
CA LEU A 108 -22.92 -22.08 21.94
C LEU A 108 -23.51 -20.74 21.45
N ASP A 109 -23.56 -19.74 22.33
CA ASP A 109 -23.94 -18.38 21.91
C ASP A 109 -22.73 -17.67 21.30
N GLY A 110 -22.49 -17.93 20.00
CA GLY A 110 -21.36 -17.34 19.27
C GLY A 110 -21.41 -15.81 19.22
N HIS A 111 -22.59 -15.21 19.29
CA HIS A 111 -22.75 -13.76 19.31
C HIS A 111 -22.26 -13.18 20.63
N ALA A 112 -22.72 -13.73 21.76
CA ALA A 112 -22.29 -13.30 23.09
C ALA A 112 -20.77 -13.49 23.29
N MET A 113 -20.22 -14.61 22.81
CA MET A 113 -18.77 -14.87 22.86
C MET A 113 -17.96 -13.84 22.06
N ALA A 114 -18.42 -13.50 20.85
CA ALA A 114 -17.74 -12.51 20.02
C ALA A 114 -17.84 -11.08 20.60
N ASP A 115 -18.94 -10.74 21.27
CA ASP A 115 -19.13 -9.44 21.93
C ASP A 115 -18.32 -9.32 23.23
N ALA A 116 -18.10 -10.43 23.93
CA ALA A 116 -17.28 -10.48 25.13
C ALA A 116 -15.80 -10.13 24.88
N LEU A 117 -15.31 -10.33 23.65
CA LEU A 117 -13.93 -10.00 23.28
C LEU A 117 -13.71 -8.47 23.32
N PRO A 118 -12.79 -7.95 24.17
CA PRO A 118 -12.50 -6.51 24.26
C PRO A 118 -12.07 -5.96 22.91
N LYS A 119 -12.47 -4.73 22.55
CA LYS A 119 -12.06 -4.12 21.27
C LYS A 119 -10.54 -3.94 21.22
N PRO A 120 -9.90 -4.15 20.07
CA PRO A 120 -8.49 -3.83 19.93
C PRO A 120 -8.32 -2.33 20.14
N GLU A 121 -7.20 -1.93 20.74
CA GLU A 121 -6.77 -0.52 20.69
C GLU A 121 -6.73 -0.09 19.21
N PRO A 122 -7.13 1.15 18.88
CA PRO A 122 -7.07 1.64 17.50
C PRO A 122 -5.60 1.76 17.07
N SER A 123 -5.02 0.65 16.63
CA SER A 123 -3.78 0.61 15.89
C SER A 123 -4.03 1.33 14.58
N GLN A 124 -3.17 2.31 14.28
CA GLN A 124 -3.25 3.21 13.14
C GLN A 124 -3.75 2.47 11.89
N ILE A 125 -4.88 2.94 11.38
CA ILE A 125 -5.55 2.41 10.20
C ILE A 125 -4.56 2.45 9.03
N VAL A 126 -3.93 1.32 8.71
CA VAL A 126 -3.26 1.17 7.42
C VAL A 126 -4.37 0.97 6.41
N ASN A 127 -4.80 2.07 5.81
CA ASN A 127 -5.71 2.07 4.66
C ASN A 127 -5.08 1.20 3.55
N PRO A 128 -5.68 0.07 3.14
CA PRO A 128 -5.13 -0.78 2.08
C PRO A 128 -5.06 -0.11 0.71
N TYR A 129 -5.69 1.06 0.55
CA TYR A 129 -5.67 1.86 -0.67
C TYR A 129 -4.40 2.73 -0.83
N LEU A 130 -3.50 2.77 0.17
CA LEU A 130 -2.27 3.56 0.14
C LEU A 130 -1.06 2.69 0.50
N SER A 131 -0.77 1.68 -0.31
CA SER A 131 0.51 0.97 -0.23
C SER A 131 0.97 0.49 -1.60
N VAL A 132 1.43 1.46 -2.41
CA VAL A 132 2.50 1.24 -3.40
C VAL A 132 3.32 2.54 -3.45
N SER A 133 4.61 2.40 -3.17
CA SER A 133 5.75 3.26 -3.55
C SER A 133 6.59 3.62 -2.33
N ASP A 134 7.53 2.73 -2.04
CA ASP A 134 8.73 3.02 -1.28
C ASP A 134 9.80 3.59 -2.25
N SER A 135 10.63 4.51 -1.75
CA SER A 135 11.92 4.96 -2.28
C SER A 135 12.01 5.60 -3.68
N SER A 136 11.98 6.93 -3.72
CA SER A 136 13.08 7.73 -4.30
C SER A 136 12.93 9.19 -3.90
N SER A 137 13.98 9.75 -3.31
CA SER A 137 14.14 11.16 -3.02
C SER A 137 13.88 12.02 -4.26
N THR A 138 12.71 12.61 -4.36
CA THR A 138 12.50 13.87 -5.04
C THR A 138 11.80 14.77 -4.05
N ASP A 139 12.39 15.94 -3.83
CA ASP A 139 11.81 17.05 -3.09
C ASP A 139 10.50 17.45 -3.79
N GLY A 140 9.45 16.69 -3.51
CA GLY A 140 8.20 16.72 -4.25
C GLY A 140 7.33 17.79 -3.63
N PHE A 141 7.14 18.89 -4.38
CA PHE A 141 6.19 19.94 -4.03
C PHE A 141 4.89 19.30 -3.53
N GLN A 142 4.57 19.49 -2.24
CA GLN A 142 3.31 19.09 -1.61
C GLN A 142 2.17 19.93 -2.17
N MET A 143 1.83 19.71 -3.43
CA MET A 143 0.77 20.45 -4.11
C MET A 143 -0.56 19.82 -3.72
N HIS A 144 -1.29 20.52 -2.84
CA HIS A 144 -2.70 20.24 -2.59
C HIS A 144 -3.49 20.08 -3.90
N PRO A 145 -4.58 19.28 -3.92
CA PRO A 145 -5.41 19.07 -5.11
C PRO A 145 -5.85 20.36 -5.82
N VAL A 146 -5.95 21.46 -5.08
CA VAL A 146 -6.27 22.81 -5.58
C VAL A 146 -5.25 23.30 -6.63
N HIS A 147 -3.96 23.03 -6.48
CA HIS A 147 -2.94 23.48 -7.43
C HIS A 147 -3.03 22.75 -8.77
N LEU A 148 -3.50 21.50 -8.78
CA LEU A 148 -3.77 20.78 -10.02
C LEU A 148 -4.92 21.44 -10.79
N TYR A 149 -6.01 21.80 -10.10
CA TYR A 149 -7.11 22.55 -10.72
C TYR A 149 -6.67 23.95 -11.16
N LEU A 150 -5.87 24.66 -10.36
CA LEU A 150 -5.37 25.99 -10.70
C LEU A 150 -4.41 25.95 -11.90
N GLY A 151 -3.53 24.94 -11.97
CA GLY A 151 -2.65 24.71 -13.11
C GLY A 151 -3.42 24.33 -14.37
N TYR A 152 -4.40 23.42 -14.25
CA TYR A 152 -5.23 23.00 -15.37
C TYR A 152 -6.08 24.15 -15.94
N THR A 153 -6.69 24.95 -15.07
CA THR A 153 -7.48 26.14 -15.48
C THR A 153 -6.61 27.19 -16.16
N ALA A 154 -5.41 27.46 -15.63
CA ALA A 154 -4.45 28.36 -16.28
C ALA A 154 -4.00 27.84 -17.65
N LEU A 155 -3.70 26.54 -17.76
CA LEU A 155 -3.30 25.90 -19.02
C LEU A 155 -4.43 25.96 -20.06
N MET A 156 -5.67 25.66 -19.67
CA MET A 156 -6.84 25.74 -20.55
C MET A 156 -7.12 27.17 -21.00
N ALA A 157 -7.10 28.15 -20.09
CA ALA A 157 -7.29 29.55 -20.42
C ALA A 157 -6.19 30.06 -21.38
N GLY A 158 -4.94 29.67 -21.15
CA GLY A 158 -3.81 29.98 -22.02
C GLY A 158 -3.95 29.34 -23.41
N ALA A 159 -4.37 28.08 -23.50
CA ALA A 159 -4.58 27.40 -24.77
C ALA A 159 -5.70 28.04 -25.59
N VAL A 160 -6.85 28.30 -24.97
CA VAL A 160 -8.00 28.95 -25.65
C VAL A 160 -7.66 30.38 -26.04
N GLY A 161 -7.04 31.15 -25.15
CA GLY A 161 -6.62 32.52 -25.42
C GLY A 161 -5.55 32.60 -26.51
N GLY A 162 -4.56 31.70 -26.48
CA GLY A 162 -3.50 31.62 -27.48
C GLY A 162 -4.02 31.25 -28.87
N LEU A 163 -4.93 30.27 -28.96
CA LEU A 163 -5.59 29.91 -30.22
C LEU A 163 -6.45 31.07 -30.77
N ALA A 164 -7.19 31.77 -29.90
CA ALA A 164 -7.97 32.93 -30.30
C ALA A 164 -7.09 34.08 -30.82
N TRP A 165 -5.93 34.30 -30.20
CA TRP A 165 -4.98 35.32 -30.64
C TRP A 165 -4.36 34.99 -32.00
N LEU A 166 -3.98 33.72 -32.23
CA LEU A 166 -3.43 33.28 -33.51
C LEU A 166 -4.47 33.34 -34.63
N SER A 167 -5.73 33.01 -34.33
CA SER A 167 -6.84 33.08 -35.29
C SER A 167 -7.11 34.51 -35.77
N GLN A 168 -6.83 35.51 -34.94
CA GLN A 168 -7.08 36.92 -35.26
C GLN A 168 -5.92 37.62 -35.96
N GLN A 169 -4.89 36.90 -36.43
CA GLN A 169 -3.89 37.51 -37.29
C GLN A 169 -4.56 37.86 -38.64
N PRO A 170 -4.68 39.15 -39.01
CA PRO A 170 -5.13 39.50 -40.34
C PRO A 170 -4.10 38.96 -41.33
N VAL A 171 -4.50 38.03 -42.19
CA VAL A 171 -3.70 37.60 -43.34
C VAL A 171 -3.32 38.86 -44.10
N VAL A 172 -2.05 39.26 -44.04
CA VAL A 172 -1.53 40.44 -44.74
C VAL A 172 -1.66 40.17 -46.24
N PRO A 173 -2.58 40.83 -46.98
CA PRO A 173 -2.71 40.64 -48.42
C PRO A 173 -1.63 41.51 -49.07
N GLY A 174 -0.42 40.96 -49.26
CA GLY A 174 0.67 41.77 -49.78
C GLY A 174 1.99 41.07 -50.12
N ALA A 175 2.09 39.76 -50.00
CA ALA A 175 3.29 39.02 -50.43
C ALA A 175 3.06 38.27 -51.76
N GLN A 176 2.60 38.99 -52.78
CA GLN A 176 2.66 38.60 -54.20
C GLN A 176 2.93 39.89 -55.00
N ALA A 177 4.21 40.22 -55.19
CA ALA A 177 4.61 41.24 -56.14
C ALA A 177 5.97 40.88 -56.76
N VAL A 178 5.92 40.02 -57.79
CA VAL A 178 6.91 40.04 -58.88
C VAL A 178 6.16 39.67 -60.18
N PRO A 179 6.41 40.38 -61.31
CA PRO A 179 5.38 40.80 -62.26
C PRO A 179 5.05 39.78 -63.37
N GLN A 180 3.86 39.94 -63.94
CA GLN A 180 3.34 39.16 -65.07
C GLN A 180 4.29 39.16 -66.28
N THR A 181 4.53 37.97 -66.81
CA THR A 181 5.25 37.71 -68.06
C THR A 181 4.45 38.24 -69.25
N GLN A 182 5.01 39.20 -70.00
CA GLN A 182 4.53 39.53 -71.34
C GLN A 182 5.56 39.07 -72.36
N VAL A 183 5.28 37.95 -73.03
CA VAL A 183 6.00 37.55 -74.25
C VAL A 183 4.97 37.16 -75.30
N LYS A 184 4.87 37.97 -76.36
CA LYS A 184 4.13 37.74 -77.61
C LYS A 184 5.03 36.91 -78.56
N PRO A 185 4.46 36.05 -79.46
CA PRO A 185 5.05 34.77 -79.93
C PRO A 185 5.85 34.96 -81.24
N PRO A 186 6.25 33.93 -82.04
CA PRO A 186 6.14 32.46 -81.95
C PRO A 186 7.45 31.69 -82.30
N SER A 187 7.52 30.37 -82.10
CA SER A 187 8.18 29.44 -83.06
C SER A 187 8.13 27.96 -82.65
N VAL A 188 7.51 27.16 -83.54
CA VAL A 188 7.69 25.72 -83.89
C VAL A 188 7.84 24.62 -82.81
N ALA A 189 6.89 23.68 -82.87
CA ALA A 189 6.99 22.27 -82.43
C ALA A 189 7.99 21.46 -83.30
N PRO A 190 8.16 20.11 -83.17
CA PRO A 190 7.69 19.08 -82.21
C PRO A 190 8.90 18.24 -81.66
N ALA A 191 8.81 17.27 -80.72
CA ALA A 191 8.38 15.88 -80.99
C ALA A 191 8.86 14.91 -79.87
N GLN A 192 7.94 14.01 -79.47
CA GLN A 192 8.11 12.57 -79.17
C GLN A 192 8.90 12.11 -77.91
N LYS A 193 8.30 11.38 -76.96
CA LYS A 193 7.74 9.98 -76.93
C LYS A 193 8.77 8.97 -76.36
N ARG A 194 8.35 8.25 -75.31
CA ARG A 194 8.49 6.78 -75.09
C ARG A 194 9.43 6.27 -73.97
N GLN A 195 8.78 5.65 -72.98
CA GLN A 195 9.00 4.35 -72.29
C GLN A 195 10.41 3.81 -71.98
N GLU A 196 10.56 3.41 -70.70
CA GLU A 196 10.87 2.05 -70.19
C GLU A 196 12.07 1.27 -70.77
N SER A 197 13.03 0.92 -69.90
CA SER A 197 13.59 -0.45 -69.77
C SER A 197 14.64 -0.53 -68.66
N ALA A 198 14.46 -1.43 -67.69
CA ALA A 198 15.54 -2.01 -66.86
C ALA A 198 16.39 -3.00 -67.72
N PRO A 199 17.59 -3.54 -67.33
CA PRO A 199 17.83 -4.27 -66.07
C PRO A 199 19.27 -4.21 -65.45
N LYS A 200 19.41 -4.93 -64.33
CA LYS A 200 20.54 -5.24 -63.40
C LYS A 200 21.79 -5.89 -64.09
N PRO A 201 22.97 -6.23 -63.45
CA PRO A 201 23.27 -6.52 -62.02
C PRO A 201 24.69 -6.16 -61.47
N GLY A 202 24.95 -6.32 -60.14
CA GLY A 202 26.35 -6.40 -59.63
C GLY A 202 26.66 -6.13 -58.14
N LEU A 203 26.38 -7.10 -57.25
CA LEU A 203 27.21 -7.64 -56.15
C LEU A 203 28.20 -6.73 -55.34
N LYS A 204 27.95 -6.53 -54.02
CA LYS A 204 28.90 -6.76 -52.89
C LYS A 204 28.12 -7.01 -51.58
N LYS A 205 28.70 -7.81 -50.68
CA LYS A 205 28.14 -8.36 -49.44
C LYS A 205 29.01 -7.93 -48.24
N SER A 206 28.40 -7.66 -47.09
CA SER A 206 29.02 -7.68 -45.72
C SER A 206 27.85 -7.54 -44.71
N ILE A 207 27.38 -8.59 -44.02
CA ILE A 207 27.83 -9.07 -42.68
C ILE A 207 27.80 -7.90 -41.67
N SER A 208 27.11 -7.87 -40.52
CA SER A 208 26.42 -8.83 -39.65
C SER A 208 25.67 -8.05 -38.56
N HIS A 209 24.46 -8.45 -38.14
CA HIS A 209 24.09 -8.76 -36.74
C HIS A 209 22.57 -8.95 -36.55
N GLY A 210 22.20 -10.03 -35.85
CA GLY A 210 21.09 -10.02 -34.90
C GLY A 210 19.71 -10.44 -35.42
N GLY A 211 19.54 -11.71 -35.76
CA GLY A 211 18.24 -12.32 -35.99
C GLY A 211 17.60 -12.86 -34.70
N MET A 212 16.28 -12.65 -34.57
CA MET A 212 15.32 -13.65 -34.09
C MET A 212 13.94 -13.27 -34.64
N VAL A 213 13.45 -14.05 -35.60
CA VAL A 213 12.08 -13.98 -36.14
C VAL A 213 11.36 -15.22 -35.62
N MET A 214 10.23 -14.99 -34.94
CA MET A 214 9.36 -16.00 -34.35
C MET A 214 8.72 -16.85 -35.46
N GLY A 215 9.05 -18.14 -35.51
CA GLY A 215 8.48 -19.10 -36.46
C GLY A 215 7.04 -19.45 -36.13
N ALA A 216 6.18 -19.43 -37.14
CA ALA A 216 4.85 -20.00 -37.10
C ALA A 216 4.96 -21.51 -37.36
N ASP A 217 4.98 -22.33 -36.30
CA ASP A 217 4.92 -23.80 -36.42
C ASP A 217 4.42 -24.47 -35.12
N MET A 218 3.21 -24.13 -34.67
CA MET A 218 2.51 -24.90 -33.63
C MET A 218 1.64 -25.97 -34.31
N ALA A 219 2.04 -27.22 -34.10
CA ALA A 219 1.42 -28.43 -34.62
C ALA A 219 -0.05 -28.63 -34.17
N PRO A 220 -0.89 -29.31 -34.98
CA PRO A 220 -2.29 -29.58 -34.67
C PRO A 220 -2.46 -30.66 -33.57
N PRO A 221 -3.63 -30.70 -32.88
CA PRO A 221 -3.88 -31.66 -31.80
C PRO A 221 -4.05 -33.09 -32.34
N GLU A 222 -3.19 -33.99 -31.86
CA GLU A 222 -3.36 -35.44 -32.02
C GLU A 222 -4.63 -35.89 -31.28
N VAL A 223 -5.62 -36.33 -32.06
CA VAL A 223 -6.64 -37.29 -31.63
C VAL A 223 -6.02 -38.68 -31.71
N ILE A 224 -6.16 -39.53 -30.68
CA ILE A 224 -6.35 -40.99 -30.84
C ILE A 224 -6.88 -41.60 -29.52
N PHE A 225 -7.87 -42.46 -29.75
CA PHE A 225 -8.78 -43.24 -28.91
C PHE A 225 -8.19 -44.17 -27.84
N GLY A 226 -9.04 -44.44 -26.84
CA GLY A 226 -9.04 -45.60 -25.96
C GLY A 226 -10.32 -45.64 -25.14
#